data_AF-A0A5R2MV72-F1
#
_entry.id   AF-A0A5R2MV72-F1
#
_cell.length_a   1.000
_cell.length_b   1.000
_cell.length_c   1.000
_cell.angle_alpha   90.00
_cell.angle_beta   90.00
_cell.angle_gamma   90.00
#
_symmetry.space_group_name_H-M   'P 1'
#
loop_
_entity.id
_entity.type
_entity.pdbx_description
1 polymer ?
#
loop_
_entity_poly.entity_id
_entity_poly.type
_entity_poly.pdbx_seq_one_letter_code
_entity_poly.pdbx_strand_id
1 'polypeptide(L)' 'GHITACCYSPALGKHIALALVKGGKARHGTRAHVSDPLRNRFGPVEIVSNHFYDPEGTRMHG' A
#
# COMPACT_ATOMS: atom_id res chain seq x y z
N GLY A 1 4.36 9.62 -8.62
CA GLY A 1 2.94 9.49 -8.20
C GLY A 1 2.79 10.08 -6.83
N HIS A 2 1.64 9.92 -6.19
CA HIS A 2 1.44 10.35 -4.81
C HIS A 2 0.57 9.35 -4.06
N ILE A 3 0.77 9.28 -2.75
CA ILE A 3 -0.07 8.51 -1.83
C ILE A 3 -1.36 9.28 -1.60
N THR A 4 -2.50 8.61 -1.70
CA THR A 4 -3.84 9.19 -1.47
C THR A 4 -4.37 8.83 -0.08
N ALA A 5 -3.99 7.67 0.45
CA ALA A 5 -4.35 7.22 1.79
C ALA A 5 -3.23 6.37 2.39
N CYS A 6 -3.00 6.51 3.70
CA CYS A 6 -2.07 5.65 4.43
C CYS A 6 -2.56 5.40 5.86
N CYS A 7 -2.30 4.21 6.39
CA CYS A 7 -2.63 3.87 7.77
C CYS A 7 -1.73 2.74 8.30
N TYR A 8 -1.83 2.46 9.60
CA TYR A 8 -1.43 1.15 10.13
C TYR A 8 -2.61 0.19 9.98
N SER A 9 -2.38 -1.01 9.47
CA SER A 9 -3.39 -2.07 9.43
C SER A 9 -3.12 -3.07 10.55
N PRO A 10 -3.94 -3.09 11.64
CA PRO A 10 -3.78 -4.08 12.71
C PRO A 10 -3.97 -5.51 12.20
N ALA A 11 -4.88 -5.70 11.26
CA ALA A 11 -5.17 -7.00 10.64
C ALA A 11 -3.96 -7.59 9.88
N LEU A 12 -3.03 -6.73 9.43
CA LEU A 12 -1.82 -7.12 8.71
C LEU A 12 -0.53 -6.88 9.49
N GLY A 13 -0.61 -6.29 10.69
CA GLY A 13 0.55 -5.94 11.52
C GLY A 13 1.56 -4.98 10.87
N LYS A 14 1.13 -4.17 9.89
CA LYS A 14 2.06 -3.29 9.13
C LYS A 14 1.39 -2.04 8.59
N HIS A 15 2.21 -1.05 8.21
CA HIS A 15 1.76 0.11 7.48
C HIS A 15 1.45 -0.23 6.02
N ILE A 16 0.32 0.28 5.52
CA ILE A 16 -0.12 0.15 4.13
C ILE A 16 -0.55 1.51 3.58
N ALA A 17 -0.54 1.63 2.25
CA ALA A 17 -0.93 2.86 1.58
C ALA A 17 -1.54 2.57 0.20
N LEU A 18 -2.45 3.45 -0.22
CA LEU A 18 -2.95 3.54 -1.59
C LEU A 18 -2.30 4.73 -2.30
N ALA A 19 -1.98 4.56 -3.58
CA ALA A 19 -1.29 5.58 -4.35
C ALA A 19 -1.70 5.56 -5.82
N LEU A 20 -1.70 6.75 -6.44
CA LEU A 20 -1.81 6.89 -7.88
C LEU A 20 -0.41 6.87 -8.49
N VAL A 21 -0.11 5.79 -9.23
CA VAL A 21 1.21 5.54 -9.81
C VAL A 21 1.09 5.30 -11.32
N LYS A 22 1.90 6.01 -12.11
CA LYS A 22 1.98 5.80 -13.56
C LYS A 22 2.38 4.35 -13.85
N GLY A 23 1.54 3.65 -14.61
CA GLY A 23 1.73 2.24 -14.95
C GLY A 23 1.65 1.28 -13.74
N GLY A 24 0.95 1.66 -12.65
CA GLY A 24 0.99 0.94 -11.37
C GLY A 24 0.75 -0.57 -11.46
N LYS A 25 -0.24 -1.02 -12.23
CA LYS A 25 -0.55 -2.45 -12.41
C LYS A 25 0.62 -3.27 -12.97
N ALA A 26 1.36 -2.70 -13.93
CA ALA A 26 2.52 -3.36 -14.54
C ALA A 26 3.79 -3.30 -13.65
N ARG A 27 3.72 -2.60 -12.52
CA ARG A 27 4.83 -2.35 -11.61
C ARG A 27 4.72 -3.10 -10.29
N HIS A 28 3.77 -4.03 -10.17
CA HIS A 28 3.69 -4.89 -8.99
C HIS A 28 5.01 -5.63 -8.77
N GLY A 29 5.45 -5.75 -7.51
CA GLY A 29 6.75 -6.32 -7.11
C GLY A 29 7.94 -5.36 -7.25
N THR A 30 7.76 -4.20 -7.90
CA THR A 30 8.82 -3.18 -7.97
C THR A 30 8.82 -2.29 -6.73
N ARG A 31 9.97 -1.70 -6.43
CA ARG A 31 10.11 -0.75 -5.32
C ARG A 31 10.05 0.70 -5.77
N ALA A 32 9.54 1.55 -4.90
CA ALA A 32 9.60 3.01 -4.97
C ALA A 32 10.14 3.55 -3.64
N HIS A 33 10.46 4.84 -3.57
CA HIS A 33 10.85 5.50 -2.32
C HIS A 33 9.72 6.45 -1.88
N VAL A 34 9.29 6.35 -0.63
CA VAL A 34 8.29 7.24 -0.04
C VAL A 34 8.96 8.37 0.74
N SER A 35 8.33 9.54 0.74
CA SER A 35 8.69 10.69 1.54
C SER A 35 7.44 11.23 2.23
N ASP A 36 7.34 11.04 3.54
CA ASP A 36 6.31 11.61 4.41
C ASP A 36 7.00 12.41 5.53
N PRO A 37 7.41 13.66 5.25
CA PRO A 37 8.12 14.50 6.21
C PRO A 37 7.25 14.88 7.42
N LEU A 38 5.92 14.91 7.28
CA LEU A 38 5.01 15.24 8.38
C LEU A 38 5.06 14.20 9.50
N ARG A 39 5.30 12.94 9.16
CA ARG A 39 5.44 11.85 10.13
C ARG A 39 6.87 11.38 10.31
N ASN A 40 7.84 12.08 9.71
CA ASN A 40 9.25 11.69 9.65
C ASN A 40 9.46 10.24 9.14
N ARG A 41 8.76 9.87 8.07
CA ARG A 41 8.81 8.52 7.48
C ARG A 41 9.34 8.57 6.06
N PHE A 42 10.43 7.86 5.84
CA PHE A 42 11.11 7.77 4.56
C PHE A 42 11.55 6.33 4.35
N GLY A 43 11.68 5.92 3.10
CA GLY A 43 12.25 4.61 2.80
C GLY A 43 11.64 3.91 1.58
N PRO A 44 12.14 2.70 1.28
CA PRO A 44 11.61 1.89 0.20
C PRO A 44 10.21 1.37 0.55
N VAL A 45 9.32 1.38 -0.44
CA VAL A 45 8.01 0.74 -0.42
C VAL A 45 7.86 -0.15 -1.64
N GLU A 46 7.14 -1.25 -1.51
CA GLU A 46 6.84 -2.15 -2.61
C GLU A 46 5.47 -1.81 -3.19
N ILE A 47 5.39 -1.74 -4.52
CA ILE A 47 4.12 -1.60 -5.22
C ILE A 47 3.51 -3.01 -5.31
N VAL A 48 2.34 -3.17 -4.70
CA VAL A 48 1.62 -4.46 -4.63
C VAL A 48 0.18 -4.27 -5.12
N SER A 49 -0.59 -5.36 -5.13
CA SER A 49 -2.04 -5.28 -5.33
C SER A 49 -2.68 -4.29 -4.37
N ASN A 50 -3.66 -3.53 -4.84
CA ASN A 50 -4.46 -2.62 -4.01
C ASN A 50 -5.39 -3.38 -3.03
N HIS A 51 -5.58 -4.68 -3.22
CA HIS A 51 -6.30 -5.56 -2.30
C HIS A 51 -5.33 -6.12 -1.25
N PHE A 52 -5.21 -5.43 -0.11
CA PHE A 52 -4.28 -5.81 0.95
C PHE A 52 -4.83 -6.90 1.89
N TYR A 53 -6.15 -7.01 2.02
CA TYR A 53 -6.80 -7.89 2.98
C TYR A 53 -7.98 -8.60 2.32
N ASP A 54 -8.02 -9.93 2.46
CA ASP A 54 -9.04 -10.80 1.88
C ASP A 54 -9.34 -10.51 0.39
N PRO A 55 -8.35 -10.63 -0.51
CA PRO A 55 -8.54 -10.36 -1.93
C PRO A 55 -9.60 -11.27 -2.58
N GLU A 56 -9.74 -12.50 -2.07
CA GLU A 56 -10.70 -13.50 -2.56
C GLU A 56 -12.10 -13.34 -1.92
N GLY A 57 -12.27 -12.43 -0.95
CA GLY A 57 -13.57 -12.16 -0.32
C GLY A 57 -14.13 -13.30 0.53
N THR A 58 -13.28 -14.21 0.99
CA THR A 58 -13.68 -15.42 1.74
C THR A 58 -14.37 -15.13 3.06
N ARG A 59 -14.19 -13.92 3.62
CA ARG A 59 -14.72 -13.52 4.92
C ARG A 59 -15.97 -12.65 4.81
N MET A 60 -16.53 -12.54 3.61
CA MET A 60 -17.73 -11.73 3.34
C MET A 60 -18.99 -12.21 4.09
N HIS A 61 -19.04 -13.49 4.50
CA HIS A 61 -20.24 -14.11 5.07
C HIS A 61 -20.21 -14.36 6.60
N GLY A 62 -19.14 -13.98 7.30
CA GLY A 62 -19.00 -14.17 8.74
C GLY A 62 -18.29 -15.46 9.15
#